data_AF-A0A968T536-F1
#
_entry.id   AF-A0A968T536-F1
#
_cell.length_a   1.000
_cell.length_b   1.000
_cell.length_c   1.000
_cell.angle_alpha   90.00
_cell.angle_beta   90.00
_cell.angle_gamma   90.00
#
_symmetry.space_group_name_H-M   'P 1'
#
loop_
_entity.id
_entity.type
_entity.pdbx_description
1 polymer ?
#
loop_
_entity_poly.entity_id
_entity_poly.type
_entity_poly.pdbx_seq_one_letter_code
_entity_poly.pdbx_strand_id
1 'polypeptide(L)'
;MHIEYRILTKPNTWKWLLCRAKITNRNEEGKVTKIIGTQTDITKLKEAEQEIKRHNSALREAEKIIQKNSESLQKLYSTLQESEERLKLFLMRPVTLPS
;
A
#
# COMPACT_ATOMS: atom_id res chain seq x y z
N MET A 1 -24.55 19.50 -0.07
CA MET A 1 -23.45 19.42 0.92
C MET A 1 -23.11 17.96 1.16
N HIS A 2 -21.83 17.60 1.13
CA HIS A 2 -21.31 16.25 1.37
C HIS A 2 -20.09 16.38 2.30
N ILE A 3 -20.18 15.86 3.52
CA ILE A 3 -19.13 16.02 4.53
C ILE A 3 -19.00 14.71 5.30
N GLU A 4 -17.77 14.21 5.39
CA GLU A 4 -17.39 13.13 6.29
C GLU A 4 -16.76 13.71 7.56
N TYR A 5 -17.21 13.25 8.72
CA TYR A 5 -16.66 13.70 9.99
C TYR A 5 -16.78 12.61 11.05
N ARG A 6 -16.01 12.78 12.13
CA ARG A 6 -16.02 11.86 13.26
C ARG A 6 -16.86 12.42 14.39
N ILE A 7 -17.62 11.54 15.01
CA ILE A 7 -18.30 11.83 16.28
C ILE A 7 -17.90 10.81 17.34
N LEU A 8 -17.92 11.26 18.57
CA LEU A 8 -17.80 10.40 19.74
C LEU A 8 -19.20 10.05 20.22
N THR A 9 -19.55 8.77 20.15
CA THR A 9 -20.84 8.28 20.64
C THR A 9 -20.73 7.84 22.09
N LYS A 10 -21.84 7.76 22.83
CA LYS A 10 -21.91 6.98 24.08
C LYS A 10 -22.08 5.50 23.67
N PRO A 11 -21.24 4.54 24.09
CA PRO A 11 -20.21 4.57 25.15
C PRO A 11 -18.77 4.80 24.63
N ASN A 12 -18.37 6.05 24.44
CA ASN A 12 -17.03 6.49 24.03
C ASN A 12 -16.47 5.88 22.72
N THR A 13 -17.34 5.45 21.81
CA THR A 13 -16.92 4.86 20.52
C THR A 13 -16.90 5.93 19.44
N TRP A 14 -15.79 6.02 18.71
CA TRP A 14 -15.69 6.88 17.55
C TRP A 14 -16.42 6.28 16.36
N LYS A 15 -17.22 7.09 15.69
CA LYS A 15 -17.87 6.73 14.43
C LYS A 15 -17.58 7.74 13.35
N TRP A 16 -17.40 7.25 12.14
CA TRP A 16 -17.38 8.09 10.95
C TRP A 16 -18.80 8.23 10.41
N LEU A 17 -19.23 9.48 10.26
CA LEU A 17 -20.51 9.79 9.64
C LEU A 17 -20.29 10.51 8.32
N LEU A 18 -21.09 10.11 7.34
CA LEU A 18 -21.28 10.85 6.10
C LEU A 18 -22.60 11.62 6.18
N CYS A 19 -22.48 12.95 6.20
CA CYS A 19 -23.61 13.85 6.04
C CYS A 19 -23.80 14.23 4.58
N ARG A 20 -25.01 14.00 4.08
CA ARG A 20 -25.47 14.54 2.81
C ARG A 20 -26.72 15.35 3.03
N ALA A 21 -26.68 16.64 2.69
CA ALA A 21 -27.82 17.55 2.87
C ALA A 21 -28.05 18.44 1.64
N LYS A 22 -29.32 18.76 1.39
CA LYS A 22 -29.76 19.70 0.36
C LYS A 22 -30.81 20.66 0.91
N ILE A 23 -30.79 21.90 0.41
CA ILE A 23 -31.86 22.86 0.63
C ILE A 23 -33.08 22.37 -0.15
N THR A 24 -34.23 22.28 0.51
CA THR A 24 -35.47 21.83 -0.11
C THR A 24 -36.50 22.92 -0.26
N ASN A 25 -36.35 24.04 0.47
CA ASN A 25 -37.26 25.17 0.32
C ASN A 25 -36.56 26.51 0.59
N ARG A 26 -37.04 27.55 -0.10
CA ARG A 26 -36.66 28.95 0.08
C ARG A 26 -37.93 29.80 0.14
N ASN A 27 -37.91 30.90 0.89
CA ASN A 27 -39.01 31.87 0.86
C ASN A 27 -38.93 32.76 -0.40
N GLU A 28 -39.89 33.67 -0.55
CA GLU A 28 -39.98 34.63 -1.68
C GLU A 28 -38.77 35.57 -1.76
N GLU A 29 -38.13 35.86 -0.62
CA GLU A 29 -36.88 36.62 -0.53
C GLU A 29 -35.61 35.79 -0.85
N GLY A 30 -35.78 34.51 -1.23
CA GLY A 30 -34.69 33.58 -1.54
C GLY A 30 -33.96 32.99 -0.32
N LYS A 31 -34.37 33.31 0.91
CA LYS A 31 -33.78 32.78 2.15
C LYS A 31 -34.15 31.31 2.34
N VAL A 32 -33.18 30.52 2.78
CA VAL A 32 -33.36 29.08 3.05
C VAL A 32 -34.31 28.88 4.22
N THR A 33 -35.39 28.14 4.00
CA THR A 33 -36.38 27.82 5.05
C THR A 33 -36.37 26.35 5.45
N LYS A 34 -35.84 25.47 4.59
CA LYS A 34 -35.77 24.03 4.89
C LYS A 34 -34.56 23.37 4.27
N ILE A 35 -33.88 22.55 5.07
CA ILE A 35 -32.79 21.66 4.64
C ILE A 35 -33.19 20.24 5.05
N ILE A 36 -33.00 19.28 4.15
CA ILE A 36 -33.15 17.85 4.45
C ILE A 36 -31.80 17.20 4.23
N GLY A 37 -31.39 16.36 5.17
CA GLY A 37 -30.16 15.61 5.08
C GLY A 37 -30.25 14.22 5.69
N THR A 38 -29.25 13.41 5.38
CA THR A 38 -29.07 12.05 5.89
C THR A 38 -27.71 11.95 6.57
N GLN A 39 -27.64 11.15 7.62
CA GLN A 39 -26.42 10.81 8.35
C GLN A 39 -26.22 9.31 8.21
N THR A 40 -25.17 8.90 7.51
CA THR A 40 -24.85 7.48 7.30
C THR A 40 -23.61 7.13 8.10
N ASP A 41 -23.68 6.09 8.93
CA ASP A 41 -22.50 5.52 9.58
C ASP A 41 -21.64 4.81 8.53
N ILE A 42 -20.45 5.33 8.28
CA ILE A 42 -19.47 4.82 7.32
C ILE A 42 -18.22 4.27 8.02
N THR A 43 -18.31 3.97 9.33
CA THR A 43 -17.17 3.50 10.13
C THR A 43 -16.54 2.24 9.53
N LYS A 44 -17.37 1.25 9.18
CA LYS A 44 -16.91 0.00 8.53
C LYS A 44 -16.23 0.25 7.19
N LEU A 45 -16.70 1.23 6.42
CA LEU A 45 -16.08 1.59 5.15
C LEU A 45 -14.67 2.15 5.38
N LYS A 46 -14.51 3.06 6.34
CA LYS A 46 -13.20 3.63 6.68
C LYS A 46 -12.24 2.59 7.26
N GLU A 47 -12.74 1.64 8.05
CA GLU A 47 -11.95 0.53 8.57
C GLU A 47 -11.43 -0.37 7.43
N ALA A 48 -12.31 -0.72 6.48
CA ALA A 48 -11.93 -1.51 5.30
C ALA A 48 -10.93 -0.76 4.39
N GLU A 49 -11.16 0.53 4.14
CA GLU A 49 -10.20 1.38 3.41
C GLU A 49 -8.82 1.38 4.08
N GLN A 50 -8.78 1.46 5.41
CA GLN A 50 -7.53 1.43 6.15
C GLN A 50 -6.87 0.05 6.10
N GLU A 51 -7.64 -1.03 6.17
CA GLU A 51 -7.13 -2.40 6.07
C GLU A 51 -6.53 -2.68 4.69
N ILE A 52 -7.22 -2.30 3.62
CA ILE A 52 -6.70 -2.36 2.25
C ILE A 52 -5.39 -1.57 2.14
N LYS A 53 -5.34 -0.36 2.70
CA LYS A 53 -4.11 0.45 2.69
C LYS A 53 -2.96 -0.23 3.43
N ARG A 54 -3.22 -0.87 4.56
CA ARG A 54 -2.20 -1.64 5.31
C ARG A 54 -1.69 -2.82 4.50
N HIS A 55 -2.57 -3.62 3.91
CA HIS A 55 -2.18 -4.76 3.09
C HIS A 55 -1.38 -4.35 1.85
N ASN A 56 -1.81 -3.30 1.14
CA ASN A 56 -1.08 -2.78 -0.01
C ASN A 56 0.32 -2.27 0.37
N SER A 57 0.46 -1.63 1.54
CA SER A 57 1.77 -1.20 2.03
C SER A 57 2.67 -2.39 2.36
N ALA A 58 2.13 -3.41 3.03
CA ALA A 58 2.88 -4.62 3.37
C ALA A 58 3.31 -5.39 2.12
N LEU A 59 2.42 -5.51 1.13
CA LEU A 59 2.71 -6.17 -0.13
C LEU A 59 3.84 -5.47 -0.88
N ARG A 60 3.80 -4.14 -1.00
CA ARG A 60 4.87 -3.35 -1.64
C ARG A 60 6.22 -3.53 -0.97
N GLU A 61 6.25 -3.59 0.36
CA GLU A 61 7.49 -3.80 1.09
C GLU A 61 8.04 -5.22 0.85
N ALA A 62 7.17 -6.24 0.86
CA ALA A 62 7.55 -7.61 0.55
C ALA A 62 8.07 -7.74 -0.90
N GLU A 63 7.41 -7.12 -1.88
CA GLU A 63 7.86 -7.08 -3.28
C GLU A 63 9.26 -6.48 -3.40
N LYS A 64 9.53 -5.37 -2.70
CA LYS A 64 10.84 -4.72 -2.69
C LYS A 64 11.93 -5.63 -2.10
N ILE A 65 11.62 -6.36 -1.03
CA ILE A 65 12.55 -7.33 -0.43
C ILE A 65 12.82 -8.47 -1.39
N ILE A 66 11.78 -9.04 -2.01
CA ILE A 66 11.89 -10.13 -2.99
C ILE A 66 12.75 -9.67 -4.17
N GLN A 67 12.51 -8.47 -4.69
CA GLN A 67 13.29 -7.91 -5.79
C GLN A 67 14.77 -7.80 -5.44
N LYS A 68 15.10 -7.22 -4.29
CA LYS A 68 16.49 -7.09 -3.82
C LYS A 68 17.17 -8.45 -3.62
N ASN A 69 16.43 -9.42 -3.09
CA ASN A 69 16.94 -10.78 -2.90
C ASN A 69 17.20 -11.45 -4.25
N SER A 70 16.29 -11.31 -5.22
CA SER A 70 16.45 -11.82 -6.58
C SER A 70 17.69 -11.25 -7.26
N GLU A 71 17.90 -9.92 -7.17
CA GLU A 71 19.10 -9.25 -7.70
C GLU A 71 20.39 -9.76 -7.04
N SER A 72 20.37 -9.93 -5.72
CA SER A 72 21.50 -10.44 -4.97
C SER A 72 21.84 -11.89 -5.38
N LEU A 73 20.81 -12.73 -5.52
CA LEU A 73 20.98 -14.12 -5.98
C LEU A 73 21.53 -14.20 -7.40
N GLN A 74 21.00 -13.38 -8.31
CA GLN A 74 21.49 -13.34 -9.69
C GLN A 74 22.96 -12.92 -9.75
N LYS A 75 23.36 -11.95 -8.94
CA LYS A 75 24.76 -11.53 -8.82
C LYS A 75 25.65 -12.65 -8.29
N LEU A 76 25.23 -13.33 -7.23
CA LEU A 76 25.97 -14.47 -6.67
C LEU A 76 26.14 -15.59 -7.69
N TYR A 77 25.09 -15.90 -8.46
CA TYR A 77 25.14 -16.90 -9.51
C TYR A 77 26.15 -16.55 -10.60
N SER A 78 26.17 -15.29 -11.07
CA SER A 78 27.16 -14.81 -12.05
C SER A 78 28.59 -14.96 -11.52
N THR A 79 28.83 -14.52 -10.27
CA THR A 79 30.16 -14.62 -9.66
C THR A 79 30.61 -16.08 -9.50
N LEU A 80 29.69 -16.98 -9.13
CA LEU A 80 29.99 -18.40 -9.03
C LEU A 80 30.39 -18.97 -10.38
N GLN A 81 29.61 -18.71 -11.44
CA GLN A 81 29.91 -19.17 -12.80
C GLN A 81 31.29 -18.69 -13.28
N GLU A 82 31.61 -17.41 -13.07
CA GLU A 82 32.94 -16.88 -13.41
C GLU A 82 34.07 -17.60 -12.65
N SER A 83 33.86 -17.93 -11.38
CA SER A 83 34.85 -18.65 -10.58
C SER A 83 35.03 -20.09 -11.07
N GLU A 84 33.96 -20.76 -11.45
CA GLU A 84 33.98 -22.12 -12.01
C GLU A 84 34.71 -22.16 -13.35
N GLU A 85 34.45 -21.20 -14.24
CA GLU A 85 35.15 -21.06 -15.52
C GLU A 85 36.65 -20.79 -15.32
N ARG A 86 37.01 -19.89 -14.39
CA ARG A 86 38.41 -19.64 -14.03
C ARG A 86 39.11 -20.89 -13.50
N LEU A 87 38.46 -21.67 -12.64
CA LEU A 87 39.01 -22.92 -12.11
C LEU A 87 39.21 -23.97 -13.21
N LYS A 88 38.25 -24.14 -14.13
CA LYS A 88 38.39 -25.03 -15.28
C LYS A 88 39.61 -24.66 -16.14
N LEU A 89 39.79 -23.37 -16.43
CA LEU A 89 40.93 -22.88 -17.21
C LEU A 89 42.27 -23.10 -16.49
N PHE A 90 42.31 -22.90 -15.18
CA PHE A 90 43.52 -23.11 -14.37
C PHE A 90 43.95 -24.59 -14.36
N LEU A 91 42.99 -25.50 -14.16
CA LEU A 91 43.25 -26.95 -14.14
C LEU A 91 43.62 -27.54 -15.51
N MET A 92 43.35 -26.82 -16.61
CA MET A 92 43.71 -27.23 -17.98
C MET A 92 45.12 -26.78 -18.42
N ARG A 93 45.87 -26.00 -17.62
CA ARG A 93 47.24 -25.59 -17.98
C ARG A 93 48.23 -26.75 -17.75
N PRO A 94 49.04 -27.15 -18.75
CA PRO A 94 50.03 -28.21 -18.56
C PRO A 94 51.12 -27.75 -17.59
N VAL A 95 51.46 -28.60 -16.62
CA VAL A 95 52.65 -28.43 -15.78
C VAL A 95 53.87 -28.65 -16.67
N THR A 96 54.48 -27.58 -17.16
CA THR A 96 55.81 -27.67 -17.77
C THR A 96 56.83 -27.90 -16.65
N LEU A 97 57.31 -29.14 -16.54
CA LEU A 97 58.48 -29.46 -15.70
C LEU A 97 59.73 -28.84 -16.36
N PRO A 98 60.54 -28.07 -15.62
CA PRO A 98 61.80 -27.58 -16.15
C PRO A 98 62.76 -28.75 -16.34
N SER A 99 63.38 -28.78 -17.53
CA SER A 99 64.38 -29.75 -17.99
C SER A 99 65.70 -29.67 -17.23
#